data_AF-A0A963U2T8-F1
#
_entry.id   AF-A0A963U2T8-F1
#
_cell.length_a   1.000
_cell.length_b   1.000
_cell.length_c   1.000
_cell.angle_alpha   90.00
_cell.angle_beta   90.00
_cell.angle_gamma   90.00
#
_symmetry.space_group_name_H-M   'P 1'
#
loop_
_entity.id
_entity.type
_entity.pdbx_description
1 polymer ?
#
loop_
_entity_poly.entity_id
_entity_poly.type
_entity_poly.pdbx_seq_one_letter_code
_entity_poly.pdbx_strand_id
1 'polypeptide(L)'
;MLARFVAAFFLLAALPAAAQDDYAARKGALTGLSGIFGELHHIRRMCAPRAESDIWRDRMKRLIELEQPAFDLRDEMVGAFNDAYRAAQARFGYCNRDAEDYAAARAAAGEALVASLSAPLVEAARGADAQGVVVFRGGQDPQ
;
A
#
# COMPACT_ATOMS: atom_id res chain seq x y z
N MET A 1 -4.20 -62.22 -9.27
CA MET A 1 -3.98 -60.94 -9.97
C MET A 1 -4.54 -59.84 -9.08
N LEU A 2 -3.69 -59.27 -8.23
CA LEU A 2 -4.11 -58.33 -7.18
C LEU A 2 -4.27 -56.91 -7.76
N ALA A 3 -5.45 -56.36 -7.50
CA ALA A 3 -5.80 -54.97 -7.72
C ALA A 3 -4.85 -54.03 -6.98
N ARG A 4 -4.36 -52.99 -7.68
CA ARG A 4 -3.77 -51.79 -7.08
C ARG A 4 -4.18 -50.58 -7.91
N PHE A 5 -5.43 -50.16 -7.73
CA PHE A 5 -5.84 -48.80 -8.11
C PHE A 5 -5.28 -47.85 -7.05
N VAL A 6 -4.21 -47.15 -7.40
CA VAL A 6 -3.69 -46.02 -6.62
C VAL A 6 -4.71 -44.90 -6.74
N ALA A 7 -5.50 -44.69 -5.69
CA ALA A 7 -6.35 -43.51 -5.57
C ALA A 7 -5.45 -42.28 -5.40
N ALA A 8 -5.33 -41.49 -6.46
CA ALA A 8 -4.63 -40.21 -6.42
C ALA A 8 -5.45 -39.22 -5.59
N PHE A 9 -4.91 -38.88 -4.41
CA PHE A 9 -5.47 -37.89 -3.50
C PHE A 9 -5.17 -36.47 -4.04
N PHE A 10 -6.03 -35.95 -4.91
CA PHE A 10 -6.01 -34.54 -5.28
C PHE A 10 -6.66 -33.72 -4.16
N LEU A 11 -5.89 -33.36 -3.13
CA LEU A 11 -6.21 -32.25 -2.23
C LEU A 11 -6.01 -30.94 -3.01
N LEU A 12 -7.05 -30.45 -3.68
CA LEU A 12 -7.16 -29.01 -3.95
C LEU A 12 -7.43 -28.33 -2.61
N ALA A 13 -6.40 -27.77 -1.99
CA ALA A 13 -6.58 -26.87 -0.87
C ALA A 13 -7.22 -25.58 -1.39
N ALA A 14 -8.54 -25.45 -1.23
CA ALA A 14 -9.23 -24.19 -1.44
C ALA A 14 -8.77 -23.21 -0.35
N LEU A 15 -8.01 -22.18 -0.74
CA LEU A 15 -7.72 -21.05 0.15
C LEU A 15 -9.05 -20.36 0.51
N PRO A 16 -9.23 -19.89 1.75
CA PRO A 16 -10.44 -19.17 2.14
C PRO A 16 -10.59 -17.90 1.28
N ALA A 17 -11.77 -17.71 0.67
CA ALA A 17 -12.06 -16.60 -0.24
C ALA A 17 -11.73 -15.21 0.34
N ALA A 18 -11.98 -15.00 1.63
CA ALA A 18 -11.66 -13.76 2.33
C ALA A 18 -10.16 -13.40 2.29
N ALA A 19 -9.26 -14.39 2.37
CA ALA A 19 -7.82 -14.14 2.31
C ALA A 19 -7.35 -13.75 0.90
N GLN A 20 -8.05 -14.19 -0.14
CA GLN A 20 -7.76 -13.81 -1.52
C GLN A 20 -8.22 -12.37 -1.81
N ASP A 21 -9.37 -11.97 -1.26
CA ASP A 21 -9.90 -10.62 -1.37
C ASP A 21 -8.99 -9.59 -0.67
N ASP A 22 -8.50 -9.93 0.53
CA ASP A 22 -7.55 -9.08 1.27
C ASP A 22 -6.22 -8.89 0.52
N TYR A 23 -5.70 -9.94 -0.11
CA TYR A 23 -4.50 -9.85 -0.92
C TYR A 23 -4.71 -8.97 -2.16
N ALA A 24 -5.83 -9.14 -2.87
CA ALA A 24 -6.14 -8.33 -4.05
C ALA A 24 -6.29 -6.85 -3.70
N ALA A 25 -6.97 -6.54 -2.60
CA ALA A 25 -7.10 -5.17 -2.09
C ALA A 25 -5.72 -4.56 -1.73
N ARG A 26 -4.89 -5.30 -0.99
CA ARG A 26 -3.52 -4.86 -0.64
C ARG A 26 -2.67 -4.62 -1.88
N LYS A 27 -2.68 -5.56 -2.82
CA LYS A 27 -2.00 -5.47 -4.12
C LYS A 27 -2.40 -4.21 -4.88
N GLY A 28 -3.71 -3.94 -4.96
CA GLY A 28 -4.25 -2.74 -5.59
C GLY A 28 -3.78 -1.45 -4.91
N ALA A 29 -3.80 -1.42 -3.57
CA ALA A 29 -3.36 -0.25 -2.81
C ALA A 29 -1.84 0.02 -2.96
N LEU A 30 -1.00 -1.01 -2.96
CA LEU A 30 0.45 -0.89 -3.19
C LEU A 30 0.76 -0.39 -4.61
N THR A 31 0.08 -0.93 -5.61
CA THR A 31 0.25 -0.52 -7.01
C THR A 31 -0.23 0.91 -7.22
N GLY A 32 -1.39 1.27 -6.63
CA GLY A 32 -1.93 2.62 -6.67
C GLY A 32 -1.01 3.65 -5.99
N LEU A 33 -0.44 3.31 -4.84
CA LEU A 33 0.50 4.18 -4.12
C LEU A 33 1.79 4.37 -4.92
N SER A 34 2.27 3.32 -5.58
CA SER A 34 3.43 3.37 -6.47
C SER A 34 3.20 4.34 -7.64
N GLY A 35 2.01 4.31 -8.25
CA GLY A 35 1.62 5.28 -9.27
C GLY A 35 1.61 6.72 -8.77
N ILE A 36 1.06 6.96 -7.57
CA ILE A 36 1.07 8.28 -6.92
C ILE A 36 2.50 8.80 -6.74
N PHE A 37 3.43 7.95 -6.28
CA PHE A 37 4.83 8.33 -6.16
C PHE A 37 5.45 8.69 -7.52
N GLY A 38 5.05 8.02 -8.61
CA GLY A 38 5.49 8.35 -9.97
C GLY A 38 5.05 9.75 -10.41
N GLU A 39 3.76 10.06 -10.25
CA GLU A 39 3.20 11.37 -10.58
C GLU A 39 3.84 12.49 -9.77
N LEU A 40 3.96 12.29 -8.45
CA LEU A 40 4.58 13.25 -7.54
C LEU A 40 6.06 13.44 -7.85
N HIS A 41 6.78 12.37 -8.20
CA HIS A 41 8.19 12.47 -8.57
C HIS A 41 8.40 13.41 -9.76
N HIS A 42 7.56 13.33 -10.79
CA HIS A 42 7.66 14.24 -11.94
C HIS A 42 7.37 15.69 -11.52
N ILE A 43 6.21 15.93 -10.91
CA ILE A 43 5.73 17.29 -10.66
C ILE A 43 6.61 18.00 -9.63
N ARG A 44 6.96 17.32 -8.53
CA ARG A 44 7.74 17.93 -7.45
C ARG A 44 9.19 18.19 -7.84
N ARG A 45 9.76 17.45 -8.80
CA ARG A 45 11.06 17.78 -9.40
C ARG A 45 11.06 19.14 -10.09
N MET A 46 9.96 19.53 -10.71
CA MET A 46 9.87 20.81 -11.42
C MET A 46 9.42 21.95 -10.50
N CYS A 47 8.48 21.70 -9.58
CA CYS A 47 7.94 22.72 -8.69
C CYS A 47 8.78 22.96 -7.42
N ALA A 48 9.44 21.92 -6.89
CA ALA A 48 10.24 22.00 -5.67
C ALA A 48 11.61 21.29 -5.81
N PRO A 49 12.43 21.62 -6.83
CA PRO A 49 13.64 20.86 -7.19
C PRO A 49 14.67 20.72 -6.07
N ARG A 50 14.76 21.69 -5.16
CA ARG A 50 15.73 21.69 -4.05
C ARG A 50 15.26 20.88 -2.84
N ALA A 51 13.96 20.67 -2.69
CA ALA A 51 13.38 20.04 -1.50
C ALA A 51 12.94 18.59 -1.76
N GLU A 52 12.44 18.29 -2.96
CA GLU A 52 11.67 17.06 -3.19
C GLU A 52 12.03 16.31 -4.48
N SER A 53 13.15 16.64 -5.14
CA SER A 53 13.49 16.07 -6.44
C SER A 53 13.74 14.55 -6.42
N ASP A 54 14.28 14.01 -5.33
CA ASP A 54 14.58 12.58 -5.20
C ASP A 54 13.75 11.84 -4.14
N ILE A 55 13.08 12.59 -3.24
CA ILE A 55 12.35 12.01 -2.09
C ILE A 55 11.30 10.97 -2.51
N TRP A 56 10.60 11.20 -3.64
CA TRP A 56 9.54 10.32 -4.10
C TRP A 56 10.06 8.99 -4.68
N ARG A 57 11.22 9.04 -5.33
CA ARG A 57 11.91 7.82 -5.79
C ARG A 57 12.40 7.00 -4.60
N ASP A 58 12.92 7.66 -3.57
CA ASP A 58 13.38 6.98 -2.36
C ASP A 58 12.22 6.42 -1.54
N ARG A 59 11.08 7.11 -1.47
CA ARG A 59 9.83 6.57 -0.90
C ARG A 59 9.37 5.32 -1.64
N MET A 60 9.46 5.30 -2.98
CA MET A 60 9.15 4.10 -3.77
C MET A 60 10.09 2.94 -3.45
N LYS A 61 11.41 3.18 -3.36
CA LYS A 61 12.37 2.14 -2.96
C LYS A 61 12.07 1.61 -1.56
N ARG A 62 11.79 2.51 -0.62
CA ARG A 62 11.46 2.16 0.77
C ARG A 62 10.17 1.36 0.87
N LEU A 63 9.16 1.67 0.04
CA LEU A 63 7.92 0.89 -0.02
C LEU A 63 8.21 -0.56 -0.44
N ILE A 64 8.99 -0.77 -1.51
CA ILE A 64 9.38 -2.11 -1.96
C ILE A 64 10.19 -2.84 -0.87
N GLU A 65 11.12 -2.14 -0.22
CA GLU A 65 11.95 -2.70 0.85
C GLU A 65 11.11 -3.16 2.04
N LEU A 66 10.12 -2.37 2.47
CA LEU A 66 9.27 -2.71 3.61
C LEU A 66 8.29 -3.85 3.28
N GLU A 67 7.69 -3.83 2.10
CA GLU A 67 6.66 -4.80 1.73
C GLU A 67 7.23 -6.13 1.24
N GLN A 68 8.50 -6.16 0.80
CA GLN A 68 9.16 -7.34 0.22
C GLN A 68 8.24 -8.14 -0.73
N PRO A 69 7.65 -7.49 -1.74
CA PRO A 69 6.66 -8.13 -2.60
C PRO A 69 7.28 -9.29 -3.40
N ALA A 70 6.43 -10.24 -3.79
CA ALA A 70 6.77 -11.22 -4.81
C ALA A 70 7.17 -10.50 -6.12
N PHE A 71 7.95 -11.20 -6.95
CA PHE A 71 8.57 -10.61 -8.13
C PHE A 71 7.56 -9.97 -9.10
N ASP A 72 6.43 -10.64 -9.33
CA ASP A 72 5.33 -10.16 -10.17
C ASP A 72 4.75 -8.83 -9.65
N LEU A 73 4.42 -8.78 -8.35
CA LEU A 73 3.91 -7.55 -7.73
C LEU A 73 4.97 -6.45 -7.71
N ARG A 74 6.24 -6.78 -7.48
CA ARG A 74 7.33 -5.81 -7.56
C ARG A 74 7.38 -5.16 -8.93
N ASP A 75 7.28 -5.94 -9.99
CA ASP A 75 7.30 -5.47 -11.37
C ASP A 75 6.07 -4.62 -11.69
N GLU A 76 4.88 -5.00 -11.21
CA GLU A 76 3.67 -4.18 -11.33
C GLU A 76 3.79 -2.84 -10.61
N MET A 77 4.33 -2.82 -9.39
CA MET A 77 4.57 -1.59 -8.63
C MET A 77 5.55 -0.67 -9.36
N VAL A 78 6.68 -1.20 -9.86
CA VAL A 78 7.67 -0.43 -10.63
C VAL A 78 7.08 0.06 -11.96
N GLY A 79 6.29 -0.77 -12.64
CA GLY A 79 5.56 -0.42 -13.84
C GLY A 79 4.62 0.75 -13.61
N ALA A 80 3.76 0.66 -12.59
CA ALA A 80 2.82 1.71 -12.22
C ALA A 80 3.51 3.03 -11.89
N PHE A 81 4.62 3.01 -11.15
CA PHE A 81 5.43 4.21 -10.90
C PHE A 81 5.91 4.85 -12.21
N ASN A 82 6.49 4.04 -13.10
CA ASN A 82 7.07 4.53 -14.35
C ASN A 82 6.01 5.05 -15.33
N ASP A 83 4.87 4.35 -15.44
CA ASP A 83 3.75 4.75 -16.28
C ASP A 83 3.14 6.06 -15.81
N ALA A 84 2.88 6.17 -14.50
CA ALA A 84 2.27 7.36 -13.92
C ALA A 84 3.22 8.57 -13.96
N TYR A 85 4.54 8.35 -13.81
CA TYR A 85 5.56 9.38 -14.05
C TYR A 85 5.50 9.91 -15.49
N ARG A 86 5.48 9.02 -16.50
CA ARG A 86 5.39 9.40 -17.92
C ARG A 86 4.08 10.13 -18.23
N ALA A 87 2.97 9.68 -17.66
CA ALA A 87 1.67 10.33 -17.83
C ALA A 87 1.67 11.74 -17.25
N ALA A 88 2.21 11.93 -16.04
CA ALA A 88 2.38 13.25 -15.45
C ALA A 88 3.32 14.13 -16.28
N GLN A 89 4.38 13.57 -16.86
CA GLN A 89 5.30 14.28 -17.75
C GLN A 89 4.63 14.77 -19.03
N ALA A 90 3.83 13.92 -19.67
CA ALA A 90 3.08 14.31 -20.85
C ALA A 90 2.04 15.40 -20.55
N ARG A 91 1.45 15.38 -19.35
CA ARG A 91 0.42 16.34 -18.92
C ARG A 91 0.98 17.67 -18.44
N PHE A 92 2.10 17.67 -17.73
CA PHE A 92 2.68 18.85 -17.08
C PHE A 92 4.13 19.03 -17.52
N GLY A 93 4.38 19.94 -18.46
CA GLY A 93 5.74 20.21 -18.97
C GLY A 93 6.54 21.23 -18.14
N TYR A 94 5.88 22.00 -17.28
CA TYR A 94 6.49 23.02 -16.42
C TYR A 94 5.66 23.20 -15.15
N CYS A 95 6.24 23.84 -14.13
CA CYS A 95 5.51 24.12 -12.90
C CYS A 95 4.49 25.26 -13.11
N ASN A 96 3.22 24.97 -12.82
CA ASN A 96 2.13 25.94 -12.80
C ASN A 96 1.14 25.56 -11.69
N ARG A 97 0.15 26.44 -11.43
CA ARG A 97 -0.85 26.21 -10.38
C ARG A 97 -1.59 24.88 -10.55
N ASP A 98 -2.00 24.55 -11.78
CA ASP A 98 -2.74 23.31 -12.04
C ASP A 98 -1.90 22.05 -11.72
N ALA A 99 -0.59 22.09 -11.95
CA ALA A 99 0.32 21.02 -11.57
C ALA A 99 0.48 20.90 -10.05
N GLU A 100 0.58 22.03 -9.35
CA GLU A 100 0.65 22.06 -7.88
C GLU A 100 -0.64 21.53 -7.24
N ASP A 101 -1.80 21.98 -7.71
CA ASP A 101 -3.11 21.53 -7.25
C ASP A 101 -3.30 20.03 -7.51
N TYR A 102 -2.89 19.56 -8.69
CA TYR A 102 -2.89 18.14 -9.01
C TYR A 102 -1.99 17.37 -8.04
N ALA A 103 -0.75 17.81 -7.81
CA ALA A 103 0.15 17.16 -6.88
C ALA A 103 -0.39 17.14 -5.44
N ALA A 104 -1.07 18.21 -4.99
CA ALA A 104 -1.74 18.22 -3.69
C ALA A 104 -2.86 17.17 -3.61
N ALA A 105 -3.71 17.09 -4.64
CA ALA A 105 -4.77 16.07 -4.72
C ALA A 105 -4.20 14.64 -4.75
N ARG A 106 -3.09 14.41 -5.46
CA ARG A 106 -2.42 13.09 -5.49
C ARG A 106 -1.78 12.73 -4.15
N ALA A 107 -1.21 13.70 -3.43
CA ALA A 107 -0.71 13.47 -2.09
C ALA A 107 -1.83 13.03 -1.14
N ALA A 108 -2.98 13.71 -1.14
CA ALA A 108 -4.14 13.34 -0.33
C ALA A 108 -4.68 11.94 -0.69
N ALA A 109 -4.74 11.60 -1.98
CA ALA A 109 -5.09 10.24 -2.39
C ALA A 109 -4.08 9.19 -1.89
N GLY A 110 -2.79 9.54 -1.82
CA GLY A 110 -1.74 8.68 -1.30
C GLY A 110 -1.91 8.41 0.19
N GLU A 111 -2.28 9.44 0.96
CA GLU A 111 -2.60 9.29 2.39
C GLU A 111 -3.75 8.30 2.62
N ALA A 112 -4.79 8.35 1.79
CA ALA A 112 -5.90 7.39 1.87
C ALA A 112 -5.45 5.94 1.61
N LEU A 113 -4.54 5.72 0.65
CA LEU A 113 -3.99 4.39 0.38
C LEU A 113 -3.10 3.90 1.53
N VAL A 114 -2.25 4.77 2.09
CA VAL A 114 -1.41 4.45 3.26
C VAL A 114 -2.29 4.10 4.47
N ALA A 115 -3.37 4.84 4.70
CA ALA A 115 -4.33 4.54 5.76
C ALA A 115 -4.96 3.15 5.57
N SER A 116 -5.36 2.80 4.33
CA SER A 116 -5.90 1.47 4.02
C SER A 116 -4.88 0.35 4.25
N LEU A 117 -3.63 0.55 3.81
CA LEU A 117 -2.55 -0.45 3.97
C LEU A 117 -2.18 -0.70 5.43
N SER A 118 -2.30 0.32 6.28
CA SER A 118 -1.92 0.26 7.70
C SER A 118 -3.08 -0.09 8.63
N ALA A 119 -4.33 0.06 8.20
CA ALA A 119 -5.51 -0.15 9.06
C ALA A 119 -5.51 -1.48 9.83
N PRO A 120 -5.15 -2.64 9.24
CA PRO A 120 -5.13 -3.91 9.99
C PRO A 120 -4.12 -3.92 11.14
N LEU A 121 -2.95 -3.27 10.95
CA LEU A 121 -1.92 -3.17 11.98
C LEU A 121 -2.37 -2.27 13.13
N VAL A 122 -3.01 -1.16 12.79
CA VAL A 122 -3.53 -0.21 13.79
C VAL A 122 -4.65 -0.85 14.60
N GLU A 123 -5.55 -1.61 13.95
CA GLU A 123 -6.62 -2.32 14.66
C GLU A 123 -6.06 -3.40 15.60
N ALA A 124 -5.07 -4.18 15.14
CA ALA A 124 -4.39 -5.16 15.98
C ALA A 124 -3.72 -4.51 17.21
N ALA A 125 -3.06 -3.37 17.02
CA ALA A 125 -2.44 -2.63 18.13
C ALA A 125 -3.47 -2.11 19.14
N ARG A 126 -4.58 -1.52 18.67
CA ARG A 126 -5.68 -1.06 19.54
C ARG A 126 -6.30 -2.21 20.35
N GLY A 127 -6.48 -3.36 19.72
CA GLY A 127 -7.00 -4.56 20.39
C GLY A 127 -6.06 -5.08 21.48
N ALA A 128 -4.75 -4.98 21.29
CA ALA A 128 -3.76 -5.34 22.30
C ALA A 128 -3.76 -4.34 23.47
N ASP A 129 -3.81 -3.04 23.19
CA ASP A 129 -3.87 -2.00 24.23
C ASP A 129 -5.13 -2.12 25.09
N ALA A 130 -6.28 -2.41 24.46
CA ALA A 130 -7.55 -2.59 25.16
C ALA A 130 -7.54 -3.74 26.19
N GLN A 131 -6.69 -4.76 26.00
CA GLN A 131 -6.54 -5.87 26.95
C GLN A 131 -5.70 -5.49 28.18
N GLY A 132 -4.86 -4.45 28.10
CA GLY A 132 -3.99 -3.98 29.18
C GLY A 132 -4.55 -2.80 29.99
N VAL A 133 -5.60 -2.15 29.51
CA VAL A 133 -6.20 -0.99 30.20
C VAL A 133 -7.17 -1.45 31.28
N VAL A 134 -6.78 -1.30 32.55
CA VAL A 134 -7.74 -1.32 33.67
C VAL A 134 -8.55 -0.04 33.61
N VAL A 135 -9.78 -0.14 33.12
CA VAL A 135 -10.75 0.97 33.15
C VAL A 135 -11.17 1.17 34.61
N PHE A 136 -10.60 2.18 35.28
CA PHE A 136 -11.05 2.60 36.60
C PHE A 136 -12.48 3.13 36.49
N ARG A 137 -13.47 2.27 36.71
CA ARG A 137 -14.86 2.68 36.90
C ARG A 137 -14.98 3.10 38.36
N GLY A 138 -15.04 4.41 38.61
CA GLY A 138 -15.23 4.94 39.96
C GLY A 138 -16.50 4.34 40.57
N GLY A 139 -16.32 3.45 41.55
CA GLY A 139 -17.43 2.78 42.24
C GLY A 139 -17.18 1.30 42.48
N GLN A 140 -16.26 0.98 43.39
CA GLN A 140 -16.33 -0.14 44.33
C GLN A 140 -15.08 -0.11 45.22
N ASP A 141 -15.17 0.62 46.33
CA ASP A 141 -14.32 0.36 47.50
C ASP A 141 -14.86 -0.92 48.17
N PRO A 142 -14.06 -1.96 48.39
CA PRO A 142 -14.43 -3.02 49.32
C PRO A 142 -14.28 -2.49 50.76
N GLN A 143 -15.31 -2.68 51.58
CA GLN A 143 -15.25 -2.44 53.02
C GLN A 143 -14.29 -3.41 53.72
#